data_AF-N8VLZ2-F1
#
_entry.id   AF-N8VLZ2-F1
#
_cell.length_a   1.000
_cell.length_b   1.000
_cell.length_c   1.000
_cell.angle_alpha   90.00
_cell.angle_beta   90.00
_cell.angle_gamma   90.00
#
_symmetry.space_group_name_H-M   'P 1'
#
loop_
_entity.id
_entity.type
_entity.pdbx_description
1 polymer ?
#
loop_
_entity_poly.entity_id
_entity_poly.type
_entity_poly.pdbx_seq_one_letter_code
_entity_poly.pdbx_strand_id
1 'polypeptide(L)'
;MGVIITLVLAVLSYFIGRSVASSNPNIVDWSTNKKQALSIAWFAMCVLLITLAKVMILPDEAIENQIFGSIGISIIFGMIFHQGLKPKKQTA
;
A
#
# COMPACT_ATOMS: atom_id res chain seq x y z
N MET A 1 -16.22 -10.41 5.13
CA MET A 1 -15.99 -9.32 4.16
C MET A 1 -14.67 -8.59 4.42
N GLY A 2 -14.43 -8.03 5.61
CA GLY A 2 -13.20 -7.28 5.92
C GLY A 2 -11.87 -8.01 5.62
N VAL A 3 -11.72 -9.27 6.08
CA VAL A 3 -10.50 -10.06 5.87
C VAL A 3 -10.20 -10.30 4.38
N ILE A 4 -11.23 -10.57 3.57
CA ILE A 4 -11.07 -10.80 2.13
C ILE A 4 -10.58 -9.52 1.44
N ILE A 5 -11.18 -8.37 1.78
CA ILE A 5 -10.78 -7.06 1.25
C ILE A 5 -9.33 -6.76 1.63
N THR A 6 -8.94 -7.04 2.88
CA THR A 6 -7.56 -6.88 3.36
C THR A 6 -6.58 -7.75 2.56
N LEU A 7 -6.91 -9.02 2.32
CA LEU A 7 -6.05 -9.93 1.53
C LEU A 7 -5.92 -9.48 0.07
N VAL A 8 -7.02 -9.06 -0.55
CA VAL A 8 -7.00 -8.53 -1.92
C VAL A 8 -6.13 -7.27 -2.00
N LEU A 9 -6.28 -6.33 -1.06
CA LEU A 9 -5.45 -5.11 -1.00
C LEU A 9 -3.96 -5.42 -0.76
N ALA A 10 -3.65 -6.43 0.05
CA ALA A 10 -2.27 -6.88 0.26
C ALA A 10 -1.66 -7.40 -1.05
N VAL A 11 -2.38 -8.26 -1.77
CA VAL A 11 -1.97 -8.81 -3.06
C VAL A 11 -1.80 -7.68 -4.08
N LEU A 12 -2.78 -6.78 -4.20
CA LEU A 12 -2.71 -5.62 -5.08
C LEU A 12 -1.52 -4.72 -4.76
N SER A 13 -1.24 -4.46 -3.48
CA SER A 13 -0.10 -3.64 -3.07
C SER A 13 1.23 -4.22 -3.58
N TYR A 14 1.40 -5.55 -3.49
CA TYR A 14 2.59 -6.21 -4.04
C TYR A 14 2.67 -6.08 -5.56
N PHE A 15 1.58 -6.41 -6.27
CA PHE A 15 1.57 -6.39 -7.73
C PHE A 15 1.71 -4.99 -8.31
N ILE A 16 1.11 -3.97 -7.68
CA ILE A 16 1.27 -2.59 -8.11
C ILE A 16 2.70 -2.12 -7.86
N GLY A 17 3.29 -2.42 -6.70
CA GLY A 17 4.71 -2.15 -6.45
C GLY A 17 5.61 -2.83 -7.50
N ARG A 18 5.32 -4.08 -7.83
CA ARG A 18 6.05 -4.80 -8.87
C ARG A 18 5.85 -4.21 -10.27
N SER A 19 4.62 -3.79 -10.60
CA SER A 19 4.28 -3.15 -11.87
C SER A 19 5.01 -1.83 -12.02
N VAL A 20 5.03 -0.99 -10.97
CA VAL A 20 5.79 0.27 -10.97
C VAL A 20 7.27 0.01 -11.21
N ALA A 21 7.81 -1.05 -10.57
CA ALA A 21 9.20 -1.43 -10.76
C ALA A 21 9.51 -1.98 -12.15
N SER A 22 8.58 -2.67 -12.80
CA SER A 22 8.75 -3.12 -14.19
C SER A 22 8.58 -2.00 -15.22
N SER A 23 7.70 -1.04 -14.96
CA SER A 23 7.46 0.09 -15.87
C SER A 23 8.53 1.18 -15.80
N ASN A 24 9.33 1.21 -14.72
CA ASN A 24 10.42 2.16 -14.54
C ASN A 24 11.76 1.40 -14.41
N PRO A 25 12.49 1.15 -15.51
CA PRO A 25 13.76 0.43 -15.46
C PRO A 25 14.81 1.09 -14.55
N ASN A 26 14.75 2.42 -14.41
CA ASN A 26 15.64 3.21 -13.54
C ASN A 26 15.33 3.09 -12.04
N ILE A 27 14.28 2.36 -11.65
CA ILE A 27 13.87 2.25 -10.24
C ILE A 27 14.95 1.57 -9.38
N VAL A 28 15.80 0.74 -10.01
CA VAL A 28 16.92 0.08 -9.34
C VAL A 28 17.85 1.13 -8.73
N ASP A 29 18.16 2.15 -9.52
CA ASP A 29 19.09 3.25 -9.18
C ASP A 29 18.45 4.36 -8.35
N TRP A 30 17.14 4.29 -8.08
CA TRP A 30 16.51 5.27 -7.22
C TRP A 30 17.06 5.19 -5.80
N SER A 31 17.33 6.37 -5.24
CA SER A 31 17.69 6.52 -3.84
C SER A 31 16.60 5.94 -2.93
N THR A 32 17.01 5.53 -1.73
CA THR A 32 16.10 5.05 -0.68
C THR A 32 14.96 6.04 -0.44
N ASN A 33 15.27 7.34 -0.39
CA ASN A 33 14.28 8.40 -0.15
C ASN A 33 13.19 8.43 -1.23
N LYS A 34 13.53 8.23 -2.51
CA LYS A 34 12.54 8.18 -3.60
C LYS A 34 11.62 6.96 -3.48
N LYS A 35 12.18 5.79 -3.17
CA LYS A 35 11.39 4.55 -2.96
C LYS A 35 10.49 4.67 -1.74
N GLN A 36 10.97 5.28 -0.66
CA GLN A 36 10.19 5.57 0.54
C GLN A 36 9.08 6.57 0.27
N ALA A 37 9.34 7.67 -0.44
CA ALA A 37 8.33 8.66 -0.80
C ALA A 37 7.17 8.04 -1.57
N LEU A 38 7.47 7.17 -2.55
CA LEU A 38 6.44 6.44 -3.29
C LEU A 38 5.65 5.48 -2.40
N SER A 39 6.32 4.83 -1.44
CA SER A 39 5.67 3.93 -0.47
C SER A 39 4.78 4.70 0.51
N ILE A 40 5.16 5.91 0.90
CA ILE A 40 4.35 6.83 1.71
C ILE A 40 3.11 7.29 0.93
N ALA A 41 3.27 7.60 -0.37
CA ALA A 41 2.14 7.93 -1.22
C ALA A 41 1.16 6.74 -1.35
N TRP A 42 1.67 5.52 -1.52
CA TRP A 42 0.85 4.30 -1.52
C TRP A 42 0.15 4.07 -0.18
N PHE A 43 0.86 4.27 0.94
CA PHE A 43 0.28 4.22 2.28
C PHE A 43 -0.88 5.20 2.44
N ALA A 44 -0.69 6.47 2.07
CA ALA A 44 -1.74 7.49 2.17
C ALA A 44 -2.97 7.14 1.31
N MET A 45 -2.76 6.62 0.10
CA MET A 45 -3.84 6.11 -0.75
C MET A 45 -4.59 4.95 -0.07
N CYS A 46 -3.88 4.00 0.53
CA CYS A 46 -4.50 2.89 1.25
C CYS A 46 -5.35 3.37 2.44
N VAL A 47 -4.84 4.35 3.22
CA VAL A 47 -5.60 4.93 4.33
C VAL A 47 -6.92 5.52 3.83
N LEU A 48 -6.88 6.27 2.73
CA LEU A 48 -8.08 6.85 2.11
C LEU A 48 -9.06 5.78 1.64
N LEU A 49 -8.60 4.78 0.88
CA LEU A 49 -9.47 3.73 0.34
C LEU A 49 -10.16 2.91 1.44
N ILE A 50 -9.42 2.57 2.51
CA ILE A 50 -9.96 1.78 3.61
C ILE A 50 -10.92 2.61 4.46
N THR A 51 -10.57 3.88 4.72
CA THR A 51 -11.47 4.78 5.44
C THR A 51 -12.77 4.95 4.66
N LEU A 52 -12.71 5.20 3.35
CA LEU A 52 -13.90 5.29 2.50
C LEU A 52 -14.73 4.00 2.53
N ALA A 53 -14.09 2.84 2.43
CA ALA A 53 -14.79 1.57 2.53
C ALA A 53 -15.47 1.39 3.90
N LYS A 54 -14.80 1.79 4.99
CA LYS A 54 -15.38 1.74 6.34
C LYS A 54 -16.54 2.70 6.52
N VAL A 55 -16.45 3.94 6.04
CA VAL A 55 -17.56 4.91 6.08
C VAL A 55 -18.81 4.35 5.38
N MET A 56 -18.63 3.66 4.25
CA MET A 56 -19.76 3.07 3.52
C MET A 56 -20.37 1.85 4.21
N ILE A 57 -19.59 1.08 4.96
CA ILE A 57 -20.05 -0.16 5.62
C ILE A 57 -20.54 0.09 7.05
N LEU A 58 -19.94 1.06 7.75
CA LEU A 58 -20.17 1.42 9.15
C LEU A 58 -20.41 2.93 9.26
N PRO A 59 -21.51 3.48 8.72
CA PRO A 59 -21.73 4.92 8.65
C PRO A 59 -21.87 5.60 10.02
N ASP A 60 -22.24 4.85 11.05
CA ASP A 60 -22.52 5.38 12.39
C ASP A 60 -21.29 5.44 13.31
N GLU A 61 -20.14 4.89 12.90
CA GLU A 61 -18.90 5.00 13.66
C GLU A 61 -18.24 6.37 13.46
N ALA A 62 -17.65 6.92 14.53
CA ALA A 62 -16.89 8.16 14.44
C ALA A 62 -15.75 8.05 13.42
N ILE A 63 -15.68 9.03 12.50
CA ILE A 63 -14.68 9.08 11.42
C ILE A 63 -13.25 8.95 11.96
N GLU A 64 -12.95 9.54 13.11
CA GLU A 64 -11.63 9.43 13.76
C GLU A 64 -11.23 7.97 14.00
N ASN A 65 -12.12 7.17 14.58
CA ASN A 65 -11.89 5.74 14.84
C ASN A 65 -11.68 4.96 13.54
N GLN A 66 -12.42 5.31 12.49
CA GLN A 66 -12.27 4.71 11.18
C GLN A 66 -10.92 5.03 10.54
N ILE A 67 -10.45 6.29 10.65
CA ILE A 67 -9.13 6.74 10.17
C ILE A 67 -8.02 6.05 10.95
N PHE A 68 -8.04 6.11 12.29
CA PHE A 68 -7.00 5.50 13.13
C PHE A 68 -6.90 3.99 12.90
N GLY A 69 -8.05 3.31 12.81
CA GLY A 69 -8.07 1.90 12.46
C GLY A 69 -7.61 1.59 11.03
N SER A 70 -7.62 2.57 10.12
CA SER A 70 -7.15 2.41 8.73
C SER A 70 -5.65 2.68 8.59
N ILE A 71 -5.08 3.53 9.44
CA ILE A 71 -3.63 3.79 9.48
C ILE A 71 -2.86 2.50 9.75
N GLY A 72 -3.19 1.78 10.82
CA GLY A 72 -2.45 0.58 11.23
C GLY A 72 -2.36 -0.48 10.14
N ILE A 73 -3.47 -0.76 9.47
CA ILE A 73 -3.51 -1.77 8.40
C ILE A 73 -2.83 -1.26 7.11
N SER A 74 -2.90 0.04 6.83
CA SER A 74 -2.28 0.64 5.64
C SER A 74 -0.76 0.67 5.71
N ILE A 75 -0.17 0.73 6.92
CA ILE A 75 1.27 0.60 7.10
C ILE A 75 1.76 -0.73 6.51
N ILE A 76 1.04 -1.81 6.77
CA ILE A 76 1.38 -3.14 6.25
C ILE A 76 1.34 -3.13 4.71
N PHE A 77 0.34 -2.49 4.11
CA PHE A 77 0.24 -2.36 2.65
C PHE A 77 1.35 -1.50 2.06
N GLY A 78 1.74 -0.42 2.71
CA GLY A 78 2.92 0.38 2.36
C GLY A 78 4.21 -0.45 2.38
N MET A 79 4.39 -1.31 3.39
CA MET A 79 5.54 -2.22 3.48
C MET A 79 5.55 -3.27 2.37
N ILE A 80 4.40 -3.89 2.08
CA ILE A 80 4.25 -4.88 1.02
C ILE A 80 4.54 -4.25 -0.35
N PHE A 81 4.00 -3.05 -0.59
CA PHE A 81 4.28 -2.29 -1.80
C PHE A 81 5.76 -1.96 -1.93
N HIS A 82 6.38 -1.48 -0.85
CA HIS A 82 7.82 -1.19 -0.82
C HIS A 82 8.66 -2.43 -1.13
N GLN A 83 8.25 -3.60 -0.65
CA GLN A 83 8.88 -4.87 -0.99
C GLN A 83 8.71 -5.21 -2.48
N GLY A 84 7.55 -4.93 -3.07
CA GLY A 84 7.31 -5.06 -4.52
C GLY A 84 8.22 -4.17 -5.37
N LEU A 85 8.60 -2.99 -4.87
CA LEU A 85 9.55 -2.07 -5.52
C LEU A 85 10.99 -2.60 -5.53
N LYS A 86 11.34 -3.57 -4.67
CA LYS A 86 12.70 -4.12 -4.65
C LYS A 86 12.93 -4.91 -5.96
N PRO A 87 14.08 -4.75 -6.63
CA PRO A 87 14.40 -5.57 -7.79
C PRO A 87 14.40 -7.05 -7.40
N LYS A 88 13.92 -7.92 -8.30
CA LYS A 88 14.29 -9.34 -8.22
C LYS A 88 15.81 -9.34 -8.30
N LYS A 89 16.51 -9.91 -7.31
CA LYS A 89 17.92 -10.24 -7.49
C LYS A 89 18.00 -11.06 -8.77
N GLN A 90 18.58 -10.51 -9.84
CA GLN A 90 19.05 -11.33 -10.94
C GLN A 90 20.12 -12.21 -10.31
N THR A 91 19.79 -13.48 -10.07
CA THR A 91 20.80 -14.51 -9.89
C THR A 91 21.62 -14.51 -11.16
N ALA A 92 22.90 -14.15 -11.01
CA ALA A 92 23.92 -14.22 -12.05
C ALA A 92 24.04 -15.65 -12.59
#